data_AF-A0A932YZM7-F1
#
_entry.id   AF-A0A932YZM7-F1
#
_cell.length_a   1.000
_cell.length_b   1.000
_cell.length_c   1.000
_cell.angle_alpha   90.00
_cell.angle_beta   90.00
_cell.angle_gamma   90.00
#
_symmetry.space_group_name_H-M   'P 1'
#
loop_
_entity.id
_entity.type
_entity.pdbx_description
1 polymer ?
#
loop_
_entity_poly.entity_id
_entity_poly.type
_entity_poly.pdbx_seq_one_letter_code
_entity_poly.pdbx_strand_id
1 'polypeptide(L)' 'MQVDAATLVIRGRDDRERVIRLSDDTRVRRFRDTITANDLAMHDRVVIIGSPTADGHIDAQFIRVLPQSPTRTRGR' A
#
# COMPACT_ATOMS: atom_id res chain seq x y z
N MET A 1 8.16 20.86 -14.31
CA MET A 1 7.26 20.13 -13.39
C MET A 1 7.78 18.70 -13.34
N GLN A 2 8.53 18.37 -12.29
CA GLN A 2 8.97 17.00 -12.06
C GLN A 2 7.96 16.37 -11.12
N VAL A 3 7.36 15.26 -11.54
CA VAL A 3 6.46 14.46 -10.70
C VAL A 3 7.20 13.15 -10.45
N ASP A 4 7.89 13.06 -9.33
CA ASP A 4 8.49 11.82 -8.87
C ASP A 4 7.36 10.93 -8.30
N ALA A 5 6.52 10.39 -9.18
CA ALA A 5 5.44 9.49 -8.81
C ALA A 5 6.00 8.10 -8.51
N ALA A 6 6.10 7.76 -7.22
CA ALA A 6 6.40 6.39 -6.83
C ALA A 6 5.21 5.48 -7.20
N THR A 7 5.51 4.29 -7.72
CA THR A 7 4.50 3.31 -8.12
C THR A 7 4.61 2.08 -7.25
N LEU A 8 3.49 1.63 -6.68
CA LEU A 8 3.39 0.40 -5.91
C LEU A 8 2.54 -0.61 -6.70
N VAL A 9 3.08 -1.81 -6.91
CA VAL A 9 2.33 -2.92 -7.52
C VAL A 9 1.94 -3.89 -6.41
N ILE A 10 0.64 -4.14 -6.26
CA ILE A 10 0.11 -5.04 -5.25
C ILE A 10 -0.78 -6.12 -5.86
N ARG A 11 -0.79 -7.31 -5.27
CA ARG A 11 -1.79 -8.31 -5.56
C ARG A 11 -3.04 -8.05 -4.71
N GLY A 12 -4.17 -7.84 -5.38
CA GLY A 12 -5.47 -7.73 -4.75
C GLY A 12 -5.98 -9.06 -4.20
N ARG A 13 -7.10 -9.02 -3.48
CA ARG A 13 -7.75 -10.23 -2.94
C ARG A 13 -8.32 -11.14 -4.02
N ASP A 14 -8.52 -10.61 -5.22
CA ASP A 14 -9.00 -11.28 -6.42
C ASP A 14 -7.87 -11.93 -7.24
N ASP A 15 -6.67 -12.07 -6.66
CA ASP A 15 -5.43 -12.53 -7.32
C ASP A 15 -5.01 -11.69 -8.54
N ARG A 16 -5.62 -10.51 -8.72
CA ARG A 16 -5.26 -9.57 -9.78
C ARG A 16 -4.28 -8.54 -9.26
N GLU A 17 -3.29 -8.23 -10.08
CA GLU A 17 -2.37 -7.14 -9.79
C GLU A 17 -3.06 -5.78 -10.00
N ARG A 18 -2.75 -4.84 -9.12
CA ARG A 18 -3.16 -3.44 -9.23
C ARG A 18 -1.94 -2.55 -9.11
N VAL A 19 -1.91 -1.54 -9.96
CA VAL A 19 -0.89 -0.49 -9.96
C VAL A 19 -1.45 0.70 -9.18
N ILE A 20 -0.71 1.12 -8.18
CA ILE A 20 -1.06 2.19 -7.26
C ILE A 20 -0.06 3.32 -7.45
N ARG A 21 -0.54 4.51 -7.78
CA ARG A 21 0.29 5.71 -7.88
C ARG A 21 0.30 6.44 -6.55
N LEU A 22 1.52 6.76 -6.10
CA LEU A 22 1.78 7.52 -4.88
C LEU A 22 2.23 8.92 -5.29
N SER A 23 1.82 9.92 -4.51
CA SER A 23 2.34 11.28 -4.58
C SER A 23 2.85 11.71 -3.21
N ASP A 24 3.44 12.90 -3.13
CA ASP A 24 3.88 13.50 -1.87
C ASP A 24 2.72 13.72 -0.89
N ASP A 25 1.48 13.79 -1.39
CA ASP A 25 0.27 13.93 -0.58
C ASP A 25 -0.27 12.58 -0.05
N THR A 26 0.24 11.45 -0.55
CA THR A 26 -0.19 10.13 -0.08
C THR A 26 0.28 9.89 1.35
N ARG A 27 -0.66 9.77 2.28
CA ARG A 27 -0.36 9.50 3.69
C ARG A 27 -0.29 8.00 3.95
N VAL A 28 0.87 7.49 4.39
CA VAL A 28 1.06 6.08 4.77
C VAL A 28 1.14 5.96 6.29
N ARG A 29 0.32 5.09 6.88
CA ARG A 29 0.30 4.85 8.34
C ARG A 29 0.46 3.38 8.69
N ARG A 30 1.36 3.11 9.64
CA ARG A 30 1.51 1.83 10.32
C ARG A 30 1.16 2.05 11.78
N PHE A 31 0.04 1.50 12.24
CA PHE A 31 -0.54 1.80 13.56
C PHE A 31 -0.73 3.32 13.81
N ARG A 32 0.06 3.88 14.72
CA ARG A 32 0.04 5.32 15.07
C ARG A 32 1.09 6.10 14.29
N ASP A 33 2.07 5.42 13.71
CA ASP A 33 3.23 6.01 13.06
C ASP A 33 2.90 6.39 11.62
N THR A 34 3.47 7.52 11.20
CA THR A 34 3.56 7.90 9.80
C THR A 34 4.85 7.33 9.25
N ILE A 35 4.77 6.59 8.15
CA ILE A 35 5.92 5.98 7.48
C ILE A 35 5.96 6.45 6.02
N THR A 36 7.02 6.15 5.31
CA THR A 36 7.14 6.38 3.87
C THR A 36 6.78 5.13 3.07
N ALA A 37 6.58 5.27 1.77
CA ALA A 37 6.36 4.13 0.89
C ALA A 37 7.58 3.18 0.84
N ASN A 38 8.79 3.70 1.08
CA ASN A 38 10.02 2.90 1.12
C ASN A 38 10.09 1.99 2.37
N ASP A 39 9.29 2.26 3.40
CA ASP A 39 9.20 1.43 4.61
C ASP A 39 8.22 0.27 4.45
N LEU A 40 7.51 0.18 3.32
CA LEU A 40 6.64 -0.95 2.99
C LEU A 40 7.49 -2.16 2.63
N ALA A 41 7.25 -3.26 3.31
CA ALA A 41 7.95 -4.51 3.05
C ALA A 41 7.10 -5.46 2.20
N MET A 42 7.76 -6.40 1.52
CA MET A 42 7.07 -7.55 0.95
C MET A 42 6.27 -8.28 2.04
N HIS A 43 5.10 -8.78 1.68
CA HIS A 43 4.12 -9.43 2.57
C HIS A 43 3.39 -8.52 3.57
N ASP A 44 3.65 -7.21 3.58
CA ASP A 44 2.79 -6.29 4.34
C ASP A 44 1.38 -6.29 3.75
N ARG A 45 0.40 -6.46 4.62
CA ARG A 45 -1.01 -6.32 4.25
C ARG A 45 -1.41 -4.86 4.37
N VAL A 46 -1.85 -4.27 3.26
CA VAL A 46 -2.24 -2.87 3.20
C VAL A 46 -3.70 -2.70 2.81
N VAL A 47 -4.32 -1.63 3.30
CA VAL A 47 -5.58 -1.09 2.79
C VAL A 47 -5.26 0.22 2.11
N ILE A 48 -5.75 0.39 0.88
CA ILE A 48 -5.52 1.57 0.06
C ILE A 48 -6.84 2.29 -0.12
N ILE A 49 -6.85 3.58 0.19
CA ILE A 49 -7.96 4.49 -0.05
C ILE A 49 -7.49 5.49 -1.09
N GLY A 50 -8.21 5.54 -2.21
CA GLY A 50 -7.84 6.32 -3.37
C GLY A 50 -8.92 6.30 -4.41
N SER A 51 -8.64 6.96 -5.53
CA SER A 51 -9.56 7.05 -6.66
C SER A 51 -9.05 6.21 -7.82
N PRO A 52 -9.91 5.41 -8.48
CA PRO A 52 -9.53 4.75 -9.72
C PRO A 52 -9.30 5.80 -10.82
N THR A 53 -8.39 5.51 -11.73
CA THR A 53 -8.04 6.35 -12.87
C THR A 53 -8.54 5.72 -14.19
N ALA A 54 -8.58 6.50 -15.27
CA ALA A 54 -9.10 6.03 -16.57
C ALA A 54 -8.26 4.91 -17.21
N ASP A 55 -6.96 4.84 -16.88
CA ASP A 55 -6.00 3.80 -17.27
C ASP A 55 -6.01 2.57 -16.33
N GLY A 56 -6.93 2.53 -15.35
CA GLY A 56 -7.11 1.39 -14.46
C GLY A 56 -6.13 1.33 -13.28
N HIS A 57 -5.38 2.41 -13.05
CA HIS A 57 -4.57 2.59 -11.85
C HIS A 57 -5.42 3.13 -10.69
N ILE A 58 -4.80 3.24 -9.51
CA ILE A 58 -5.42 3.89 -8.35
C ILE A 58 -4.49 5.00 -7.87
N ASP A 59 -5.00 6.22 -7.79
CA ASP A 59 -4.33 7.34 -7.14
C ASP A 59 -4.56 7.25 -5.63
N ALA A 60 -3.51 6.89 -4.89
CA ALA A 60 -3.61 6.69 -3.45
C ALA A 60 -3.61 8.02 -2.70
N GLN A 61 -4.63 8.23 -1.87
CA GLN A 61 -4.69 9.36 -0.93
C GLN A 61 -4.24 8.92 0.46
N PHE A 62 -4.51 7.66 0.82
CA PHE A 62 -4.16 7.11 2.11
C PHE A 62 -3.87 5.61 2.02
N ILE A 63 -2.84 5.16 2.73
CA ILE A 63 -2.46 3.76 2.84
C ILE A 63 -2.33 3.40 4.32
N ARG A 64 -3.00 2.32 4.73
CA ARG A 64 -2.91 1.73 6.07
C ARG A 64 -2.19 0.40 6.00
N VAL A 65 -1.06 0.28 6.67
CA VAL A 65 -0.42 -1.01 6.93
C VAL A 65 -1.13 -1.68 8.10
N LEU A 66 -1.61 -2.89 7.87
CA LEU A 66 -2.26 -3.72 8.88
C LEU A 66 -1.20 -4.44 9.72
N PRO A 67 -1.44 -4.64 11.03
CA PRO A 67 -0.64 -5.55 11.83
C PRO A 67 -0.54 -6.90 11.12
N GLN A 68 0.67 -7.44 11.03
CA GLN A 68 0.82 -8.86 10.79
C GLN A 68 0.17 -9.57 11.98
N SER A 69 -0.87 -10.37 11.73
CA SER A 69 -1.44 -11.24 12.77
C SER A 69 -0.27 -12.01 13.37
N PRO A 70 -0.13 -12.09 14.71
CA PRO A 70 0.93 -12.91 15.29
C PRO A 70 0.75 -14.31 14.70
N THR A 71 1.69 -14.72 13.85
CA THR A 71 1.72 -16.08 13.33
C THR A 71 1.75 -16.95 14.58
N ARG A 72 0.65 -17.66 14.83
CA ARG A 72 0.64 -18.67 15.87
C ARG A 72 1.51 -19.79 15.34
N THR A 73 2.82 -19.69 15.57
CA THR A 73 3.77 -20.77 15.37
C THR A 73 3.23 -21.92 16.19
N ARG A 74 2.49 -22.83 15.55
CA ARG A 74 2.16 -24.11 16.16
C ARG A 74 3.49 -24.83 16.25
N GLY A 75 4.05 -24.87 17.46
CA GLY A 75 5.13 -25.78 17.76
C GLY A 75 4.72 -27.17 17.30
N ARG A 76 5.56 -27.76 16.47
CA ARG A 76 5.67 -29.19 16.27
C ARG A 76 7.15 -29.53 16.33
#